data_AF-A0A9X2BWR5-F1
#
_entry.id   AF-A0A9X2BWR5-F1
#
_cell.length_a   1.000
_cell.length_b   1.000
_cell.length_c   1.000
_cell.angle_alpha   90.00
_cell.angle_beta   90.00
_cell.angle_gamma   90.00
#
_symmetry.space_group_name_H-M   'P 1'
#
loop_
_entity.id
_entity.type
_entity.pdbx_description
1 polymer ?
#
loop_
_entity_poly.entity_id
_entity_poly.type
_entity_poly.pdbx_seq_one_letter_code
_entity_poly.pdbx_strand_id
1 'polypeptide(L)'
;MSAPTTRSAALEVARQRAVQQRDELADLYLAAFSTPAGQRVLLDLEALVHQPCLPPTASEAELRDLNGQKRLFGIIMERIEHGRRERQRRAAGDGSAGGG
;
A
#
# COMPACT_ATOMS: atom_id res chain seq x y z
N MET A 1 -36.62 -11.45 -17.85
CA MET A 1 -35.16 -11.27 -17.82
C MET A 1 -34.89 -9.81 -17.54
N SER A 2 -34.58 -9.44 -16.30
CA SER A 2 -34.34 -8.05 -15.93
C SER A 2 -32.96 -7.64 -16.44
N ALA A 3 -32.89 -6.64 -17.31
CA ALA A 3 -31.64 -6.09 -17.80
C ALA A 3 -30.81 -5.56 -16.62
N PRO A 4 -29.50 -5.84 -16.54
CA PRO A 4 -28.66 -5.21 -15.53
C PRO A 4 -28.70 -3.69 -15.75
N THR A 5 -29.29 -2.98 -14.78
CA THR A 5 -29.48 -1.53 -14.85
C THR A 5 -28.13 -0.85 -15.04
N THR A 6 -28.03 0.12 -15.95
CA THR A 6 -26.81 0.88 -16.31
C THR A 6 -25.98 1.35 -15.11
N ARG A 7 -26.62 1.59 -13.95
CA ARG A 7 -25.99 1.92 -12.67
C ARG A 7 -25.11 0.80 -12.10
N SER A 8 -25.52 -0.46 -12.20
CA SER A 8 -24.76 -1.62 -11.73
C SER A 8 -23.47 -1.80 -12.54
N ALA A 9 -23.58 -1.70 -13.87
CA ALA A 9 -22.42 -1.74 -14.76
C ALA A 9 -21.44 -0.58 -14.49
N ALA A 10 -21.95 0.64 -14.26
CA ALA A 10 -21.11 1.78 -13.94
C ALA A 10 -20.34 1.63 -12.60
N LEU A 11 -20.99 1.06 -11.57
CA LEU A 11 -20.34 0.80 -10.29
C LEU A 11 -19.23 -0.25 -10.41
N GLU A 12 -19.45 -1.29 -11.21
CA GLU A 12 -18.44 -2.32 -11.44
C GLU A 12 -17.22 -1.75 -12.19
N VAL A 13 -17.43 -0.94 -13.22
CA VAL A 13 -16.34 -0.24 -13.91
C VAL A 13 -15.57 0.68 -12.96
N ALA A 14 -16.26 1.44 -12.10
CA ALA A 14 -15.61 2.31 -11.12
C ALA A 14 -14.79 1.50 -10.11
N ARG A 15 -15.31 0.36 -9.65
CA ARG A 15 -14.59 -0.56 -8.77
C ARG A 15 -13.33 -1.12 -9.43
N GLN A 16 -13.44 -1.58 -10.68
CA GLN A 16 -12.30 -2.11 -11.43
C GLN A 16 -11.21 -1.06 -11.61
N ARG A 17 -11.58 0.19 -11.95
CA ARG A 17 -10.63 1.31 -12.03
C ARG A 17 -9.94 1.59 -10.70
N ALA A 18 -10.68 1.57 -9.59
CA ALA A 18 -10.11 1.79 -8.27
C ALA A 18 -9.12 0.69 -7.88
N VAL A 19 -9.41 -0.57 -8.22
CA VAL A 19 -8.48 -1.70 -8.03
C VAL A 19 -7.23 -1.52 -8.88
N GLN A 20 -7.39 -1.22 -10.17
CA GLN A 20 -6.26 -1.00 -11.08
C GLN A 20 -5.36 0.13 -10.60
N GLN A 21 -5.93 1.29 -10.24
CA GLN A 21 -5.18 2.42 -9.71
C GLN A 21 -4.42 2.05 -8.42
N ARG A 22 -5.04 1.26 -7.55
CA ARG A 22 -4.39 0.80 -6.31
C ARG A 22 -3.19 -0.10 -6.61
N ASP A 23 -3.31 -0.98 -7.59
CA ASP A 23 -2.23 -1.90 -7.97
C ASP A 23 -1.08 -1.15 -8.64
N GLU A 24 -1.38 -0.19 -9.52
CA GLU A 24 -0.39 0.72 -10.13
C GLU A 24 0.37 1.52 -9.06
N LEU A 25 -0.34 2.09 -8.08
CA LEU A 25 0.30 2.78 -6.97
C LEU A 25 1.18 1.82 -6.15
N ALA A 26 0.69 0.63 -5.81
CA ALA A 26 1.46 -0.34 -5.04
C ALA A 26 2.76 -0.75 -5.76
N ASP A 27 2.73 -0.90 -7.08
CA ASP A 27 3.91 -1.17 -7.89
C ASP A 27 4.92 0.00 -7.82
N LEU A 28 4.45 1.26 -7.84
CA LEU A 28 5.30 2.44 -7.67
C LEU A 28 5.91 2.52 -6.26
N TYR A 29 5.12 2.27 -5.21
CA TYR A 29 5.61 2.22 -3.83
C TYR A 29 6.69 1.13 -3.69
N LEU A 30 6.42 -0.07 -4.19
CA LEU A 30 7.39 -1.15 -4.17
C LEU A 30 8.67 -0.77 -4.91
N ALA A 31 8.56 -0.19 -6.11
CA ALA A 31 9.71 0.19 -6.92
C ALA A 31 10.59 1.24 -6.20
N ALA A 32 9.97 2.30 -5.66
CA ALA A 32 10.69 3.35 -4.94
C ALA A 32 11.45 2.82 -3.72
N PHE A 33 10.78 1.98 -2.93
CA PHE A 33 11.31 1.49 -1.65
C PHE A 33 12.09 0.17 -1.72
N SER A 34 12.23 -0.42 -2.92
CA SER A 34 13.12 -1.57 -3.14
C SER A 34 14.57 -1.14 -3.42
N THR A 35 14.82 0.15 -3.64
CA THR A 35 16.17 0.68 -3.83
C THR A 35 16.92 0.80 -2.49
N PRO A 36 18.27 0.80 -2.48
CA PRO A 36 19.03 1.00 -1.25
C PRO A 36 18.71 2.34 -0.55
N ALA A 37 18.53 3.41 -1.33
CA ALA A 37 18.15 4.71 -0.79
C ALA A 37 16.74 4.68 -0.18
N GLY A 38 15.77 4.08 -0.88
CA GLY A 38 14.41 3.91 -0.39
C GLY A 38 14.36 3.09 0.91
N GLN A 39 15.11 2.00 0.99
CA GLN A 39 15.21 1.19 2.21
C GLN A 39 15.78 2.01 3.39
N ARG A 40 16.76 2.87 3.15
CA ARG A 40 17.32 3.74 4.18
C ARG A 40 16.31 4.78 4.69
N VAL A 41 15.50 5.32 3.79
CA VAL A 41 14.38 6.21 4.16
C VAL A 41 13.32 5.45 4.97
N LEU A 42 12.99 4.21 4.61
CA LEU A 42 12.05 3.41 5.41
C LEU A 42 12.53 3.17 6.84
N LEU A 43 13.82 2.85 7.01
CA LEU A 43 14.41 2.65 8.34
C LEU A 43 14.36 3.93 9.18
N ASP A 44 14.61 5.08 8.56
CA ASP A 44 14.51 6.39 9.23
C ASP A 44 13.06 6.70 9.65
N LEU A 45 12.10 6.49 8.74
CA LEU A 45 10.67 6.66 9.03
C LEU A 45 10.19 5.70 10.12
N GLU A 46 10.65 4.45 10.12
CA GLU A 46 10.32 3.46 11.13
C GLU A 46 10.80 3.91 12.52
N ALA A 47 12.03 4.43 12.61
CA ALA A 47 12.59 4.96 13.86
C ALA A 47 11.76 6.14 14.39
N LEU A 48 11.37 7.08 13.52
CA LEU A 48 10.56 8.23 13.89
C LEU A 48 9.21 7.85 14.53
N VAL A 49 8.56 6.81 14.01
CA VAL A 49 7.21 6.42 14.46
C VAL A 49 7.22 5.40 15.60
N HIS A 50 8.27 4.58 15.75
CA HIS A 50 8.37 3.56 16.81
C HIS A 50 9.18 4.00 18.03
N GLN A 51 10.07 4.97 17.89
CA GLN A 51 10.83 5.56 18.99
C GLN A 51 10.51 7.06 19.12
N PRO A 52 9.24 7.41 19.37
CA PRO A 52 8.87 8.82 19.49
C PRO A 52 9.51 9.43 20.74
N CYS A 53 10.24 10.53 20.58
CA CYS A 53 10.77 11.33 21.68
C CYS A 53 9.70 12.27 22.28
N LEU A 54 8.51 11.75 22.59
CA LEU A 54 7.47 12.54 23.26
C LEU A 54 7.64 12.44 24.79
N PRO A 55 7.59 13.57 25.53
CA PRO A 55 7.62 13.52 26.98
C PRO A 55 6.32 12.89 27.53
N PRO A 56 6.33 12.38 28.78
CA PRO A 56 5.11 11.90 29.44
C PRO A 56 4.00 12.95 29.56
N THR A 57 4.35 14.24 29.42
CA THR A 57 3.44 15.39 29.45
C THR A 57 2.99 15.84 28.06
N ALA A 58 3.21 15.03 27.02
CA ALA A 58 2.79 15.36 25.66
C ALA A 58 1.29 15.65 25.61
N SER A 59 0.94 16.68 24.86
CA SER A 59 -0.44 17.09 24.65
C SER A 59 -1.19 16.11 23.76
N GLU A 60 -2.53 16.14 23.85
CA GLU A 60 -3.42 15.38 22.96
C GLU A 60 -3.18 15.69 21.47
N ALA A 61 -2.76 16.92 21.15
CA ALA A 61 -2.45 17.31 19.78
C ALA A 61 -1.20 16.60 19.26
N GLU A 62 -0.14 16.52 20.08
CA GLU A 62 1.11 15.83 19.74
C GLU A 62 0.90 14.31 19.63
N LEU A 63 0.09 13.72 20.53
CA LEU A 63 -0.27 12.31 20.45
C LEU A 63 -1.06 11.99 19.16
N ARG A 64 -1.98 12.88 18.77
CA ARG A 64 -2.73 12.75 17.52
C ARG A 64 -1.83 12.85 16.30
N ASP A 65 -0.87 13.77 16.32
CA ASP A 65 0.10 13.92 15.24
C ASP A 65 0.94 12.65 15.07
N LEU A 66 1.51 12.11 16.16
CA LEU A 66 2.23 10.85 16.15
C LEU A 66 1.37 9.69 15.61
N ASN A 67 0.11 9.61 16.00
CA ASN A 67 -0.81 8.60 15.47
C ASN A 67 -1.06 8.78 13.97
N GLY A 68 -1.13 10.03 13.49
CA GLY A 68 -1.18 10.36 12.07
C GLY A 68 0.06 9.87 11.31
N GLN A 69 1.26 10.11 11.87
CA GLN A 69 2.53 9.65 11.30
C GLN A 69 2.60 8.11 11.25
N LYS A 70 2.25 7.43 12.34
CA LYS A 70 2.17 5.95 12.41
C LYS A 70 1.21 5.39 11.35
N ARG A 71 0.05 6.03 11.18
CA ARG A 71 -0.93 5.62 10.17
C ARG A 71 -0.38 5.79 8.76
N LEU A 72 0.30 6.90 8.47
CA LEU A 72 0.93 7.11 7.17
C LEU A 72 2.01 6.06 6.88
N PHE A 73 2.88 5.78 7.86
CA PHE A 73 3.88 4.72 7.75
C PHE A 73 3.23 3.35 7.48
N GLY A 74 2.17 3.01 8.20
CA GLY A 74 1.39 1.79 7.96
C GLY A 74 0.84 1.70 6.54
N ILE A 75 0.33 2.80 5.98
CA ILE A 75 -0.15 2.85 4.58
C ILE A 75 1.00 2.59 3.60
N ILE A 76 2.17 3.18 3.81
CA ILE A 76 3.35 2.95 2.97
C ILE A 76 3.72 1.47 2.97
N MET A 77 3.80 0.86 4.16
CA MET A 77 4.14 -0.56 4.32
C MET A 77 3.09 -1.47 3.65
N GLU A 78 1.80 -1.21 3.85
CA GLU A 78 0.71 -1.96 3.21
C GLU A 78 0.84 -1.94 1.67
N ARG A 79 1.15 -0.77 1.09
CA ARG A 79 1.33 -0.61 -0.36
C ARG A 79 2.52 -1.40 -0.88
N ILE A 80 3.65 -1.35 -0.18
CA ILE A 80 4.86 -2.12 -0.53
C ILE A 80 4.56 -3.62 -0.49
N GLU A 81 3.94 -4.10 0.57
CA GLU A 81 3.57 -5.51 0.70
C GLU A 81 2.58 -5.97 -0.36
N HIS A 82 1.60 -5.12 -0.68
CA HIS A 82 0.65 -5.39 -1.77
C HIS A 82 1.38 -5.57 -3.09
N GLY A 83 2.29 -4.64 -3.45
CA GLY A 83 3.11 -4.76 -4.65
C GLY A 83 3.94 -6.06 -4.66
N ARG A 84 4.52 -6.45 -3.51
CA ARG A 84 5.28 -7.72 -3.40
C ARG A 84 4.40 -8.93 -3.70
N ARG A 85 3.20 -9.00 -3.10
CA ARG A 85 2.24 -10.09 -3.30
C ARG A 85 1.79 -10.16 -4.76
N GLU A 86 1.45 -9.03 -5.38
CA GLU A 86 1.02 -9.01 -6.78
C GLU A 86 2.14 -9.44 -7.73
N ARG A 87 3.37 -8.98 -7.50
CA ARG A 87 4.52 -9.42 -8.29
C ARG A 87 4.79 -10.92 -8.17
N GLN A 88 4.67 -11.46 -6.95
CA GLN A 88 4.80 -12.91 -6.70
C GLN A 88 3.68 -13.71 -7.39
N ARG A 89 2.42 -13.23 -7.34
CA ARG A 89 1.29 -13.86 -8.04
C ARG A 89 1.50 -13.90 -9.55
N ARG A 90 1.94 -12.80 -10.15
CA ARG A 90 2.25 -12.73 -11.59
C ARG A 90 3.37 -13.72 -11.97
N ALA A 91 4.45 -13.75 -11.19
CA ALA A 91 5.56 -14.69 -11.41
C ALA A 91 5.15 -16.18 -11.25
N ALA A 92 4.22 -16.48 -10.34
CA ALA A 92 3.70 -17.84 -10.15
C ALA A 92 2.70 -18.26 -11.24
N GLY A 93 1.94 -17.31 -11.81
CA GLY A 93 1.01 -17.55 -12.91
C GLY A 93 1.71 -17.91 -14.23
N ASP A 94 2.86 -17.30 -14.51
CA ASP A 94 3.64 -17.56 -15.74
C ASP A 94 4.42 -18.89 -15.70
N GLY A 95 4.56 -19.52 -14.53
CA GLY A 95 5.29 -20.80 -14.36
C GLY A 95 4.50 -22.07 -14.71
N SER A 96 3.20 -21.96 -15.01
CA SER A 96 2.30 -23.11 -15.22
C SER A 96 2.12 -23.52 -16.70
N ALA A 97 2.49 -22.66 -17.65
CA ALA A 97 2.24 -22.89 -19.09
C ALA A 97 3.44 -23.49 -19.87
N GLY A 98 4.51 -23.92 -19.18
CA GLY A 98 5.80 -24.28 -19.81
C GLY A 98 6.33 -25.68 -19.51
N GLY A 99 5.48 -26.66 -19.23
CA GLY A 99 5.93 -28.04 -19.03
C GLY A 99 4.83 -29.07 -19.30
N GLY A 100 4.95 -29.78 -20.43
CA GLY A 100 4.08 -30.88 -20.83
C GLY A 100 3.99 -31.04 -22.34
#